data_AF-A0A8T2IC78-F1
#
_entry.id   AF-A0A8T2IC78-F1
#
_cell.length_a   1.000
_cell.length_b   1.000
_cell.length_c   1.000
_cell.angle_alpha   90.00
_cell.angle_beta   90.00
_cell.angle_gamma   90.00
#
_symmetry.space_group_name_H-M   'P 1'
#
loop_
_entity.id
_entity.type
_entity.pdbx_description
1 polymer ?
#
loop_
_entity_poly.entity_id
_entity_poly.type
_entity_poly.pdbx_seq_one_letter_code
_entity_poly.pdbx_strand_id
1 'polypeptide(L)'
;MNLSLCHLLRDVGNVVEALYGDLPPPIMVIGHSMGGAIAVHTAAANLVPSLLGLCMIDVVEGTAMDALNSMQNFLRSRPKTFKSLESAIEWSVKSGQIRNLESARVSMAGQVQQCEDATTPEGNKSIVEGIIEEEEEEEDEIGGQSVNKRKKEDDTETKKERPFTWRIELSKTEKYWDGWFRGLSSLFLTCSVPKQLLLAGVDRLDKDLTIGQMQ
;
A
#
# COMPACT_ATOMS: atom_id res chain seq x y z
N MET A 1 4.46 11.04 -7.27
CA MET A 1 5.49 10.21 -6.60
C MET A 1 6.50 9.75 -7.63
N ASN A 2 7.80 9.85 -7.34
CA ASN A 2 8.86 9.29 -8.17
C ASN A 2 9.22 7.91 -7.61
N LEU A 3 9.26 6.88 -8.46
CA LEU A 3 9.53 5.49 -8.07
C LEU A 3 10.64 4.89 -8.95
N SER A 4 11.52 5.75 -9.47
CA SER A 4 12.75 5.29 -10.13
C SER A 4 13.63 4.53 -9.15
N LEU A 5 14.35 3.53 -9.66
CA LEU A 5 15.27 2.70 -8.89
C LEU A 5 16.19 3.54 -7.98
N CYS A 6 16.89 4.52 -8.55
CA CYS A 6 17.83 5.36 -7.80
C CYS A 6 17.20 6.19 -6.66
N HIS A 7 15.90 6.46 -6.71
CA HIS A 7 15.18 7.14 -5.63
C HIS A 7 14.88 6.15 -4.50
N LEU A 8 14.25 5.02 -4.83
CA LEU A 8 13.91 3.96 -3.88
C LEU A 8 15.16 3.39 -3.16
N LEU A 9 16.28 3.25 -3.86
CA LEU A 9 17.56 2.85 -3.26
C LEU A 9 18.05 3.85 -2.21
N ARG A 10 18.00 5.14 -2.54
CA ARG A 10 18.38 6.20 -1.61
C ARG A 10 17.46 6.22 -0.39
N ASP A 11 16.16 6.02 -0.59
CA ASP A 11 15.20 5.95 0.52
C ASP A 11 15.54 4.80 1.48
N VAL A 12 15.91 3.62 0.98
CA VAL A 12 16.34 2.49 1.84
C VAL A 12 17.62 2.82 2.61
N GLY A 13 18.64 3.38 1.96
CA GLY A 13 19.88 3.80 2.62
C GLY A 13 19.62 4.86 3.71
N ASN A 14 18.89 5.92 3.36
CA ASN A 14 18.50 6.99 4.27
C ASN A 14 17.71 6.48 5.49
N VAL A 15 16.84 5.47 5.32
CA VAL A 15 16.10 4.87 6.44
C VAL A 15 17.02 4.08 7.36
N VAL A 16 17.99 3.33 6.83
CA VAL A 16 18.97 2.61 7.66
C VAL A 16 19.86 3.59 8.42
N GLU A 17 20.34 4.64 7.76
CA GLU A 17 21.11 5.73 8.38
C GLU A 17 20.30 6.46 9.47
N ALA A 18 19.03 6.81 9.20
CA ALA A 18 18.17 7.48 10.17
C ALA A 18 17.80 6.61 11.39
N LEU A 19 17.81 5.28 11.26
CA LEU A 19 17.49 4.35 12.35
C LEU A 19 18.71 3.97 13.20
N TYR A 20 19.91 3.89 12.62
CA TYR A 20 21.09 3.33 13.30
C TYR A 20 22.37 4.18 13.23
N GLY A 21 22.39 5.22 12.39
CA GLY A 21 23.57 6.06 12.17
C GLY A 21 24.80 5.25 11.76
N ASP A 22 25.94 5.55 12.39
CA ASP A 22 27.24 4.93 12.10
C ASP A 22 27.38 3.47 12.56
N LEU A 23 26.44 2.94 13.36
CA LEU A 23 26.51 1.62 13.98
C LEU A 23 25.30 0.74 13.63
N PRO A 24 25.05 0.43 12.34
CA PRO A 24 23.98 -0.47 11.95
C PRO A 24 24.24 -1.89 12.46
N PRO A 25 23.25 -2.56 13.09
CA PRO A 25 23.38 -3.96 13.48
C PRO A 25 23.50 -4.85 12.22
N PRO A 26 23.89 -6.12 12.36
CA PRO A 26 23.82 -7.06 11.24
C PRO A 26 22.40 -7.11 10.66
N ILE A 27 22.25 -6.77 9.38
CA ILE A 27 20.94 -6.69 8.69
C ILE A 27 20.85 -7.77 7.62
N MET A 28 19.72 -8.47 7.56
CA MET A 28 19.32 -9.29 6.42
C MET A 28 18.20 -8.56 5.67
N VAL A 29 18.40 -8.29 4.37
CA VAL A 29 17.38 -7.62 3.55
C VAL A 29 16.51 -8.67 2.86
N ILE A 30 15.19 -8.54 3.01
CA ILE A 30 14.20 -9.44 2.44
C ILE A 30 13.22 -8.63 1.60
N GLY A 31 13.03 -9.01 0.34
CA GLY A 31 12.17 -8.29 -0.61
C GLY A 31 11.28 -9.21 -1.44
N HIS A 32 10.02 -8.81 -1.61
CA HIS A 32 9.02 -9.50 -2.45
C HIS A 32 8.64 -8.66 -3.67
N SER A 33 8.51 -9.27 -4.85
CA SER A 33 8.13 -8.60 -6.10
C SER A 33 9.02 -7.36 -6.37
N MET A 34 8.46 -6.17 -6.61
CA MET A 34 9.20 -4.90 -6.70
C MET A 34 10.20 -4.73 -5.54
N GLY A 35 9.83 -5.05 -4.31
CA GLY A 35 10.73 -4.97 -3.15
C GLY A 35 11.90 -5.94 -3.22
N GLY A 36 11.75 -7.08 -3.90
CA GLY A 36 12.83 -8.01 -4.21
C GLY A 36 13.88 -7.37 -5.11
N ALA A 37 13.44 -6.70 -6.19
CA ALA A 37 14.33 -5.93 -7.05
C ALA A 37 15.10 -4.86 -6.26
N ILE A 38 14.39 -4.02 -5.48
CA ILE A 38 15.04 -2.98 -4.67
C ILE A 38 16.03 -3.58 -3.67
N ALA A 39 15.72 -4.72 -3.03
CA ALA A 39 16.62 -5.42 -2.12
C ALA A 39 17.94 -5.83 -2.78
N VAL A 40 17.89 -6.43 -3.97
CA VAL A 40 19.09 -6.82 -4.73
C VAL A 40 19.92 -5.59 -5.11
N HIS A 41 19.29 -4.56 -5.68
CA HIS A 41 19.99 -3.35 -6.07
C HIS A 41 20.58 -2.60 -4.85
N THR A 42 19.94 -2.65 -3.67
CA THR A 42 20.45 -2.09 -2.41
C THR A 42 21.71 -2.82 -1.94
N ALA A 43 21.69 -4.16 -2.02
CA ALA A 43 22.83 -5.00 -1.70
C ALA A 43 24.01 -4.78 -2.66
N ALA A 44 23.74 -4.77 -3.97
CA ALA A 44 24.76 -4.54 -4.99
C ALA A 44 25.38 -3.13 -4.95
N ALA A 45 24.59 -2.12 -4.58
CA ALA A 45 25.08 -0.75 -4.35
C ALA A 45 25.74 -0.56 -2.96
N ASN A 46 25.82 -1.61 -2.14
CA ASN A 46 26.41 -1.61 -0.79
C ASN A 46 25.86 -0.50 0.14
N LEU A 47 24.56 -0.21 0.04
CA LEU A 47 23.90 0.86 0.82
C LEU A 47 23.59 0.45 2.27
N VAL A 48 23.81 -0.82 2.63
CA VAL A 48 23.68 -1.36 3.98
C VAL A 48 25.03 -1.98 4.36
N PRO A 49 25.94 -1.24 5.04
CA PRO A 49 27.30 -1.70 5.30
C PRO A 49 27.39 -2.98 6.15
N SER A 50 26.35 -3.26 6.95
CA SER A 50 26.23 -4.43 7.83
C SER A 50 25.39 -5.58 7.23
N LEU A 51 25.23 -5.61 5.89
CA LEU A 51 24.45 -6.63 5.21
C LEU A 51 25.05 -8.03 5.38
N LEU A 52 24.32 -8.92 6.07
CA LEU A 52 24.72 -10.31 6.32
C LEU A 52 24.08 -11.32 5.36
N GLY A 53 23.02 -10.93 4.64
CA GLY A 53 22.25 -11.83 3.80
C GLY A 53 21.15 -11.14 3.02
N LEU A 54 20.74 -11.78 1.92
CA LEU A 54 19.77 -11.26 0.96
C LEU A 54 18.73 -12.33 0.62
N CYS A 55 17.44 -12.03 0.78
CA CYS A 55 16.35 -12.90 0.35
C CYS A 55 15.42 -12.21 -0.67
N MET A 56 15.16 -12.90 -1.77
CA MET A 56 14.25 -12.47 -2.82
C MET A 56 13.06 -13.44 -2.90
N ILE A 57 11.84 -12.91 -2.86
CA ILE A 57 10.60 -13.67 -2.81
C ILE A 57 9.77 -13.43 -4.08
N ASP A 58 9.54 -14.51 -4.81
CA ASP A 58 8.68 -14.63 -5.99
C ASP A 58 9.03 -13.63 -7.12
N VAL A 59 10.34 -13.48 -7.38
CA VAL A 59 10.89 -12.67 -8.47
C VAL A 59 11.94 -13.46 -9.24
N VAL A 60 11.82 -13.43 -10.55
CA VAL A 60 12.80 -13.92 -11.51
C VAL A 60 12.74 -13.00 -12.73
N GLU A 61 13.87 -12.57 -13.28
CA GLU A 61 13.91 -11.54 -14.34
C GLU A 61 13.04 -11.91 -15.55
N GLY A 62 13.26 -13.09 -16.14
CA GLY A 62 12.52 -13.50 -17.34
C GLY A 62 11.01 -13.48 -17.14
N THR A 63 10.52 -14.14 -16.09
CA THR A 63 9.08 -14.21 -15.82
C THR A 63 8.49 -12.88 -15.34
N ALA A 64 9.26 -12.04 -14.64
CA ALA A 64 8.82 -10.70 -14.26
C ALA A 64 8.59 -9.82 -15.50
N MET A 65 9.53 -9.84 -16.46
CA MET A 65 9.44 -9.08 -17.71
C MET A 65 8.26 -9.53 -18.58
N ASP A 66 8.03 -10.84 -18.72
CA ASP A 66 6.87 -11.38 -19.44
C ASP A 66 5.53 -11.04 -18.73
N ALA A 67 5.52 -11.06 -17.40
CA ALA A 67 4.33 -10.81 -16.59
C ALA A 67 3.88 -9.33 -16.56
N LEU A 68 4.71 -8.36 -16.97
CA LEU A 68 4.35 -6.93 -16.92
C LEU A 68 3.05 -6.61 -17.66
N ASN A 69 2.84 -7.19 -18.85
CA ASN A 69 1.62 -7.01 -19.63
C ASN A 69 0.40 -7.65 -18.95
N SER A 70 0.58 -8.81 -18.31
CA SER A 70 -0.47 -9.49 -17.54
C SER A 70 -0.85 -8.67 -16.30
N MET A 71 0.13 -8.08 -15.63
CA MET A 71 -0.06 -7.21 -14.47
C MET A 71 -0.90 -5.97 -14.83
N GLN A 72 -0.68 -5.34 -15.98
CA GLN A 72 -1.53 -4.23 -16.44
C GLN A 72 -3.00 -4.62 -16.58
N ASN A 73 -3.28 -5.81 -17.12
CA ASN A 73 -4.66 -6.31 -17.25
C ASN A 73 -5.28 -6.62 -15.87
N PHE A 74 -4.51 -7.21 -14.96
CA PHE A 74 -4.95 -7.42 -13.57
C PHE A 74 -5.22 -6.09 -12.85
N LEU A 75 -4.33 -5.11 -12.94
CA LEU A 75 -4.51 -3.81 -12.27
C LEU A 75 -5.76 -3.06 -12.76
N ARG A 76 -6.14 -3.23 -14.03
CA ARG A 76 -7.34 -2.66 -14.65
C ARG A 76 -8.65 -3.39 -14.29
N SER A 77 -8.61 -4.67 -13.93
CA SER A 77 -9.80 -5.43 -13.53
C SER A 77 -10.20 -5.22 -12.07
N ARG A 78 -9.33 -4.59 -11.26
CA ARG A 78 -9.62 -4.26 -9.86
C ARG A 78 -10.74 -3.22 -9.73
N PRO A 79 -11.60 -3.30 -8.71
CA PRO A 79 -12.54 -2.23 -8.37
C PRO A 79 -11.81 -0.90 -8.18
N LYS A 80 -12.37 0.21 -8.67
CA LYS A 80 -11.78 1.56 -8.47
C LYS A 80 -11.98 2.08 -7.05
N THR A 81 -13.06 1.65 -6.41
CA THR A 81 -13.47 2.07 -5.06
C THR A 81 -14.11 0.91 -4.30
N PHE A 82 -14.06 1.00 -2.98
CA PHE A 82 -14.66 0.07 -2.02
C PHE A 82 -15.57 0.87 -1.08
N LYS A 83 -16.64 0.24 -0.56
CA LYS A 83 -17.60 0.93 0.33
C LYS A 83 -17.01 1.14 1.72
N SER A 84 -16.39 0.10 2.26
CA SER A 84 -15.69 0.09 3.56
C SER A 84 -14.40 -0.73 3.47
N LEU A 85 -13.57 -0.69 4.52
CA LEU A 85 -12.34 -1.48 4.60
C LEU A 85 -12.64 -3.00 4.56
N GLU A 86 -13.72 -3.43 5.20
CA GLU A 86 -14.18 -4.82 5.24
C GLU A 86 -14.51 -5.31 3.82
N SER A 87 -15.14 -4.47 3.00
CA SER A 87 -15.45 -4.81 1.60
C SER A 87 -14.18 -4.96 0.74
N ALA A 88 -13.10 -4.23 1.06
CA ALA A 88 -11.80 -4.40 0.42
C ALA A 88 -11.10 -5.70 0.88
N ILE A 89 -11.17 -6.02 2.18
CA ILE A 89 -10.67 -7.29 2.75
C ILE A 89 -11.40 -8.48 2.10
N GLU A 90 -12.74 -8.45 2.08
CA GLU A 90 -13.56 -9.49 1.48
C GLU A 90 -13.23 -9.70 -0.01
N TRP A 91 -13.12 -8.60 -0.77
CA TRP A 91 -12.72 -8.66 -2.18
C TRP A 91 -11.32 -9.26 -2.36
N SER A 92 -10.35 -8.91 -1.50
CA SER A 92 -8.97 -9.41 -1.63
C SER A 92 -8.86 -10.93 -1.44
N VAL A 93 -9.74 -11.51 -0.61
CA VAL A 93 -9.81 -12.96 -0.39
C VAL A 93 -10.62 -13.63 -1.51
N LYS A 94 -11.79 -13.10 -1.86
CA LYS A 94 -12.66 -13.67 -2.92
C LYS A 94 -12.04 -13.61 -4.32
N SER A 95 -11.24 -12.59 -4.62
CA SER A 95 -10.49 -12.48 -5.88
C SER A 95 -9.25 -13.39 -5.93
N GLY A 96 -8.88 -14.02 -4.81
CA GLY A 96 -7.66 -14.83 -4.70
C GLY A 96 -6.36 -14.03 -4.58
N GLN A 97 -6.42 -12.69 -4.49
CA GLN A 97 -5.23 -11.84 -4.31
C GLN A 97 -4.50 -12.17 -3.00
N ILE A 98 -5.24 -12.43 -1.91
CA ILE A 98 -4.69 -12.84 -0.61
C ILE A 98 -5.46 -14.07 -0.12
N ARG A 99 -4.81 -15.24 -0.12
CA ARG A 99 -5.46 -16.50 0.30
C ARG A 99 -5.69 -16.61 1.81
N ASN A 100 -4.86 -15.95 2.63
CA ASN A 100 -5.00 -15.96 4.08
C ASN A 100 -5.84 -14.77 4.56
N LEU A 101 -7.01 -15.04 5.15
CA LEU A 101 -7.93 -14.04 5.70
C LEU A 101 -7.31 -13.20 6.83
N GLU A 102 -6.47 -13.78 7.67
CA GLU A 102 -5.79 -13.07 8.77
C GLU A 102 -4.81 -12.03 8.21
N SER A 103 -3.98 -12.45 7.25
CA SER A 103 -3.08 -11.55 6.52
C SER A 103 -3.84 -10.47 5.75
N ALA A 104 -4.98 -10.80 5.13
CA ALA A 104 -5.82 -9.83 4.42
C ALA A 104 -6.36 -8.73 5.36
N ARG A 105 -6.83 -9.11 6.55
CA ARG A 105 -7.36 -8.17 7.57
C ARG A 105 -6.33 -7.12 8.01
N VAL A 106 -5.06 -7.50 8.14
CA VAL A 106 -3.98 -6.58 8.56
C VAL A 106 -3.43 -5.79 7.36
N SER A 107 -3.13 -6.48 6.25
CA SER A 107 -2.39 -5.88 5.12
C SER A 107 -3.23 -4.96 4.24
N MET A 108 -4.54 -5.17 4.12
CA MET A 108 -5.38 -4.38 3.20
C MET A 108 -5.50 -2.90 3.59
N ALA A 109 -5.44 -2.56 4.89
CA ALA A 109 -5.42 -1.16 5.34
C ALA A 109 -4.20 -0.37 4.81
N GLY A 110 -3.09 -1.06 4.52
CA GLY A 110 -1.94 -0.47 3.85
C GLY A 110 -2.16 -0.24 2.34
N GLN A 111 -3.03 -1.02 1.69
CA GLN A 111 -3.25 -0.97 0.23
C GLN A 111 -4.34 0.05 -0.19
N VAL A 112 -5.25 0.39 0.72
CA VAL A 112 -6.31 1.37 0.48
C VAL A 112 -6.15 2.64 1.33
N GLN A 113 -6.85 3.70 0.94
CA GLN A 113 -7.04 4.94 1.68
C GLN A 113 -8.47 5.45 1.47
N GLN A 114 -8.99 6.27 2.39
CA GLN A 114 -10.27 6.94 2.16
C GLN A 114 -10.13 7.95 1.02
N CYS A 115 -11.19 8.12 0.22
CA CYS A 115 -11.26 9.21 -0.75
C CYS A 115 -11.38 10.54 0.01
N GLU A 116 -10.52 11.50 -0.31
CA GLU A 116 -10.65 12.87 0.16
C GLU A 116 -11.68 13.62 -0.70
N ASP A 117 -12.55 14.40 -0.07
CA ASP A 117 -13.40 15.35 -0.78
C ASP A 117 -12.53 16.51 -1.26
N ALA A 118 -12.67 16.89 -2.53
CA ALA A 118 -11.90 17.99 -3.13
C ALA A 118 -12.42 19.38 -2.68
N THR A 119 -12.52 19.61 -1.36
CA THR A 119 -12.85 20.88 -0.73
C THR A 119 -12.50 20.87 0.76
N THR A 120 -11.27 21.28 1.09
CA THR A 120 -10.96 22.26 2.15
C THR A 120 -9.46 22.53 2.16
N PRO A 121 -8.97 23.73 1.81
CA PRO A 121 -7.62 24.13 2.19
C PRO A 121 -7.59 24.36 3.70
N GLU A 122 -6.74 23.63 4.42
CA GLU A 122 -6.54 23.86 5.85
C GLU A 122 -5.93 25.25 6.09
N GLY A 123 -6.62 26.09 6.86
CA GLY A 123 -6.15 27.43 7.20
C GLY A 123 -6.96 28.04 8.34
N ASN A 124 -6.33 28.15 9.50
CA ASN A 124 -6.80 28.84 10.72
C ASN A 124 -7.99 28.22 11.48
N LYS A 125 -7.65 27.41 12.50
CA LYS A 125 -8.51 27.23 13.67
C LYS A 125 -8.41 28.49 14.55
N SER A 126 -9.46 29.31 14.56
CA SER A 126 -9.69 30.29 15.63
C SER A 126 -10.91 29.86 16.44
N ILE A 127 -10.66 29.43 17.68
CA ILE A 127 -11.71 29.21 18.69
C ILE A 127 -12.30 30.57 19.06
N VAL A 128 -13.62 30.72 18.95
CA VAL A 128 -14.37 31.78 19.64
C VAL A 128 -15.71 31.19 20.11
N GLU A 129 -15.97 31.29 21.41
CA GLU A 129 -17.24 30.93 22.06
C GLU A 129 -18.20 32.14 22.06
N GLY A 130 -19.50 31.85 22.23
CA GLY A 130 -20.55 32.86 22.43
C GLY A 130 -21.07 33.49 21.12
N ILE A 131 -22.29 34.02 21.08
CA ILE A 131 -23.21 34.41 22.16
C ILE A 131 -24.64 33.94 21.83
N ILE A 132 -25.44 33.67 22.86
CA ILE A 132 -26.89 33.45 22.77
C ILE A 132 -27.57 34.82 22.71
N GLU A 133 -28.44 35.05 21.74
CA GLU A 133 -29.39 36.18 21.77
C GLU A 133 -30.82 35.60 21.78
N GLU A 134 -31.56 35.95 22.83
CA GLU A 134 -32.95 35.62 23.08
C GLU A 134 -33.82 36.76 22.55
N GLU A 135 -34.96 36.45 21.91
CA GLU A 135 -36.04 37.42 21.69
C GLU A 135 -37.40 36.77 22.08
N GLU A 136 -37.96 37.24 23.20
CA GLU A 136 -39.38 37.19 23.59
C GLU A 136 -40.19 38.18 22.70
N GLU A 137 -41.50 38.18 22.51
CA GLU A 137 -42.71 37.44 22.95
C GLU A 137 -43.74 37.58 21.77
N GLU A 138 -44.90 36.93 21.65
CA GLU A 138 -46.15 37.06 22.44
C GLU A 138 -47.09 35.85 22.15
N GLU A 139 -48.01 35.56 23.08
CA GLU A 139 -49.02 34.48 22.98
C GLU A 139 -50.37 34.95 22.39
N ASP A 140 -51.14 34.03 21.78
CA ASP A 140 -52.59 34.18 21.58
C ASP A 140 -53.32 32.80 21.50
N GLU A 141 -54.54 32.69 22.07
CA GLU A 141 -55.31 31.43 22.31
C GLU A 141 -56.67 31.41 21.52
N ILE A 142 -57.45 30.32 21.31
CA ILE A 142 -57.54 28.96 21.89
C ILE A 142 -57.92 27.92 20.81
N GLY A 143 -57.42 26.68 20.91
CA GLY A 143 -58.32 25.50 20.87
C GLY A 143 -58.31 24.51 19.69
N GLY A 144 -58.43 23.21 20.04
CA GLY A 144 -59.17 22.22 19.23
C GLY A 144 -58.41 20.99 18.71
N GLN A 145 -58.43 19.90 19.50
CA GLN A 145 -58.44 18.48 19.10
C GLN A 145 -57.78 18.02 17.77
N SER A 146 -56.83 17.07 17.83
CA SER A 146 -57.08 15.67 17.37
C SER A 146 -55.89 14.71 17.68
N VAL A 147 -56.08 13.43 17.37
CA VAL A 147 -55.31 12.27 17.84
C VAL A 147 -54.19 11.84 16.86
N ASN A 148 -53.17 11.16 17.40
CA ASN A 148 -52.08 10.42 16.72
C ASN A 148 -50.98 11.23 16.02
N LYS A 149 -49.74 11.12 16.54
CA LYS A 149 -48.76 10.08 16.13
C LYS A 149 -47.38 10.39 16.72
N ARG A 150 -47.01 9.74 17.83
CA ARG A 150 -45.64 9.85 18.39
C ARG A 150 -44.61 9.20 17.45
N LYS A 151 -44.03 9.99 16.54
CA LYS A 151 -42.68 9.70 16.04
C LYS A 151 -41.70 10.08 17.15
N LYS A 152 -40.94 9.11 17.65
CA LYS A 152 -39.60 9.40 18.16
C LYS A 152 -38.74 9.70 16.94
N GLU A 153 -38.28 10.93 16.82
CA GLU A 153 -37.18 11.24 15.92
C GLU A 153 -35.91 10.81 16.65
N ASP A 154 -35.45 9.61 16.30
CA ASP A 154 -34.17 9.07 16.72
C ASP A 154 -33.14 9.72 15.81
N ASP A 155 -32.38 10.68 16.35
CA ASP A 155 -31.51 11.56 15.58
C ASP A 155 -30.19 10.82 15.24
N THR A 156 -30.33 9.78 14.41
CA THR A 156 -29.21 8.99 13.93
C THR A 156 -28.46 9.78 12.88
N GLU A 157 -27.48 10.58 13.32
CA GLU A 157 -26.42 11.12 12.48
C GLU A 157 -25.81 9.99 11.64
N THR A 158 -26.29 9.86 10.41
CA THR A 158 -25.83 8.82 9.50
C THR A 158 -24.53 9.31 8.90
N LYS A 159 -23.43 9.10 9.64
CA LYS A 159 -22.06 9.32 9.15
C LYS A 159 -21.93 8.66 7.79
N LYS A 160 -21.91 9.48 6.73
CA LYS A 160 -21.66 9.01 5.37
C LYS A 160 -20.21 8.54 5.32
N GLU A 161 -20.03 7.23 5.49
CA GLU A 161 -18.72 6.60 5.37
C GLU A 161 -18.15 6.91 3.98
N ARG A 162 -16.98 7.56 3.95
CA ARG A 162 -16.30 7.90 2.70
C ARG A 162 -15.81 6.60 2.05
N PRO A 163 -16.01 6.41 0.73
CA PRO A 163 -15.51 5.23 0.04
C PRO A 163 -13.98 5.19 0.10
N PHE A 164 -13.43 3.99 0.05
CA PHE A 164 -12.00 3.76 -0.04
C PHE A 164 -11.56 3.63 -1.51
N THR A 165 -10.34 4.01 -1.82
CA THR A 165 -9.67 3.75 -3.11
C THR A 165 -8.26 3.21 -2.88
N TRP A 166 -7.57 2.79 -3.93
CA TRP A 166 -6.19 2.30 -3.86
C TRP A 166 -5.24 3.43 -3.44
N ARG A 167 -4.38 3.18 -2.45
CA ARG A 167 -3.34 4.12 -2.00
C ARG A 167 -2.38 4.52 -3.11
N ILE A 168 -2.17 3.62 -4.08
CA ILE A 168 -1.36 3.89 -5.27
C ILE A 168 -1.99 3.29 -6.53
N GLU A 169 -2.03 4.12 -7.58
CA GLU A 169 -2.39 3.69 -8.93
C GLU A 169 -1.14 3.10 -9.63
N LEU A 170 -0.86 1.82 -9.33
CA LEU A 170 0.38 1.15 -9.72
C LEU A 170 0.65 1.16 -11.24
N SER A 171 -0.37 1.24 -12.09
CA SER A 171 -0.21 1.37 -13.55
C SER A 171 0.57 2.62 -13.97
N LYS A 172 0.48 3.73 -13.21
CA LYS A 172 1.28 4.95 -13.46
C LYS A 172 2.78 4.77 -13.22
N THR A 173 3.19 3.63 -12.66
CA THR A 173 4.58 3.30 -12.33
C THR A 173 5.27 2.45 -13.40
N GLU A 174 4.53 2.00 -14.42
CA GLU A 174 4.98 1.12 -15.51
C GLU A 174 6.30 1.52 -16.16
N LYS A 175 6.50 2.82 -16.39
CA LYS A 175 7.74 3.43 -16.91
C LYS A 175 9.01 3.17 -16.07
N TYR A 176 8.87 2.65 -14.86
CA TYR A 176 10.00 2.29 -13.99
C TYR A 176 10.24 0.78 -13.91
N TRP A 177 9.31 -0.06 -14.36
CA TRP A 177 9.34 -1.52 -14.15
C TRP A 177 10.55 -2.17 -14.83
N ASP A 178 10.86 -1.76 -16.06
CA ASP A 178 12.06 -2.21 -16.79
C ASP A 178 13.34 -1.97 -15.97
N GLY A 179 13.48 -0.77 -15.39
CA GLY A 179 14.62 -0.40 -14.55
C GLY A 179 14.65 -1.09 -13.18
N TRP A 180 13.59 -1.76 -12.76
CA TRP A 180 13.61 -2.61 -11.55
C TRP A 180 14.11 -4.02 -11.88
N PHE A 181 13.60 -4.63 -12.95
CA PHE A 181 13.79 -6.07 -13.22
C PHE A 181 14.89 -6.41 -14.23
N ARG A 182 15.28 -5.49 -15.12
CA ARG A 182 16.32 -5.74 -16.13
C ARG A 182 17.70 -5.95 -15.49
N GLY A 183 18.36 -7.06 -15.84
CA GLY A 183 19.63 -7.50 -15.28
C GLY A 183 19.55 -8.03 -13.84
N LEU A 184 18.35 -8.16 -13.26
CA LEU A 184 18.16 -8.49 -11.85
C LEU A 184 18.68 -9.89 -11.49
N SER A 185 18.50 -10.89 -12.36
CA SER A 185 18.96 -12.26 -12.07
C SER A 185 20.48 -12.33 -12.01
N SER A 186 21.17 -11.66 -12.94
CA SER A 186 22.63 -11.54 -12.93
C SER A 186 23.14 -10.74 -11.72
N LEU A 187 22.49 -9.63 -11.39
CA LEU A 187 22.86 -8.77 -10.25
C LEU A 187 22.64 -9.46 -8.90
N PHE A 188 21.62 -10.31 -8.78
CA PHE A 188 21.42 -11.14 -7.60
C PHE A 188 22.59 -12.10 -7.39
N LEU A 189 23.06 -12.75 -8.46
CA LEU A 189 24.17 -13.70 -8.38
C LEU A 189 25.51 -13.04 -8.01
N THR A 190 25.76 -11.79 -8.42
CA THR A 190 27.01 -11.07 -8.10
C THR A 190 27.09 -10.55 -6.66
N CYS A 191 25.97 -10.48 -5.92
CA CYS A 191 25.97 -10.04 -4.53
C CYS A 191 26.80 -11.02 -3.65
N SER A 192 27.80 -10.52 -2.93
CA SER A 192 28.79 -11.32 -2.18
C SER A 192 28.29 -11.94 -0.87
N VAL A 193 27.03 -11.70 -0.49
CA VAL A 193 26.41 -12.23 0.73
C VAL A 193 25.73 -13.60 0.49
N PRO A 194 25.45 -14.37 1.57
CA PRO A 194 24.48 -15.46 1.54
C PRO A 194 23.14 -15.04 0.93
N LYS A 195 22.61 -15.88 0.03
CA LYS A 195 21.44 -15.58 -0.80
C LYS A 195 20.36 -16.65 -0.64
N GLN A 196 19.10 -16.22 -0.59
CA GLN A 196 17.95 -17.11 -0.56
C GLN A 196 16.90 -16.67 -1.57
N LEU A 197 16.48 -17.59 -2.45
CA LEU A 197 15.38 -17.38 -3.38
C LEU A 197 14.18 -18.22 -2.92
N LEU A 198 13.02 -17.58 -2.75
CA LEU A 198 11.77 -18.26 -2.39
C LEU A 198 10.75 -18.07 -3.52
N LEU A 199 10.38 -19.14 -4.22
CA LEU A 199 9.42 -19.09 -5.32
C LEU A 199 8.11 -19.78 -4.94
N ALA A 200 6.98 -19.22 -5.39
CA ALA A 200 5.67 -19.84 -5.20
C ALA A 200 5.44 -21.06 -6.12
N GLY A 201 6.26 -21.22 -7.16
CA GLY A 201 6.25 -22.33 -8.10
C GLY A 201 7.60 -22.51 -8.79
N VAL A 202 7.97 -23.75 -9.10
CA VAL A 202 9.25 -24.11 -9.75
C VAL A 202 9.30 -23.77 -11.24
N ASP A 203 8.14 -23.49 -11.84
CA ASP A 203 7.94 -23.04 -13.21
C ASP A 203 8.49 -21.63 -13.49
N ARG A 204 8.98 -20.93 -12.46
CA ARG A 204 9.38 -19.52 -12.55
C ARG A 204 10.86 -19.26 -12.72
N LEU A 205 11.73 -20.27 -12.57
CA LEU A 205 13.18 -20.13 -12.70
C LEU A 205 13.60 -19.79 -14.13
N ASP A 206 14.49 -18.81 -14.29
CA ASP A 206 15.14 -18.49 -15.55
C ASP A 206 16.48 -19.23 -15.68
N LYS A 207 17.14 -19.06 -16.82
CA LYS A 207 18.40 -19.75 -17.12
C LYS A 207 19.51 -19.41 -16.11
N ASP A 208 19.62 -18.15 -15.71
CA ASP A 208 20.73 -17.69 -14.86
C ASP A 208 20.54 -18.18 -13.41
N LEU A 209 19.32 -18.10 -12.88
CA LEU A 209 19.01 -18.65 -11.55
C LEU A 209 19.03 -20.18 -11.55
N THR A 210 18.67 -20.85 -12.66
CA THR A 210 18.84 -22.32 -12.80
C THR A 210 20.32 -22.71 -12.75
N ILE A 211 21.20 -21.97 -13.43
CA ILE A 211 22.65 -22.19 -13.37
C ILE A 211 23.19 -21.91 -11.96
N GLY A 212 22.76 -20.80 -11.34
CA GLY A 212 23.17 -20.42 -9.99
C GLY A 212 22.69 -21.37 -8.88
N GLN A 213 21.59 -22.10 -9.10
CA GLN A 213 21.12 -23.14 -8.18
C GLN A 213 21.94 -24.45 -8.27
N MET A 214 22.68 -24.66 -9.36
CA MET A 214 23.49 -25.86 -9.58
C MET A 214 24.97 -25.71 -9.17
N GLN A 215 25.34 -24.57 -8.56
CA GLN A 215 26.69 -24.25 -8.09
C GLN A 215 26.77 -24.18 -6.56
#